data_AF-A0A256YTG9-F1
#
_entry.id   AF-A0A256YTG9-F1
#
_cell.length_a   1.000
_cell.length_b   1.000
_cell.length_c   1.000
_cell.angle_alpha   90.00
_cell.angle_beta   90.00
_cell.angle_gamma   90.00
#
_symmetry.space_group_name_H-M   'P 1'
#
loop_
_entity.id
_entity.type
_entity.pdbx_description
1 polymer ?
#
loop_
_entity_poly.entity_id
_entity_poly.type
_entity_poly.pdbx_seq_one_letter_code
_entity_poly.pdbx_strand_id
1 'polypeptide(L)'
;MLEFLLFILAGIGFGTFTGLVPGIHVNLICILLLGISSTFMGLNPYYLVALIISMSVTHTILDFIPSILLGCPEDSTALSVLPGHKMLLKGKGLEAIYLTILGGIGVILFFVLMIPILIKIIPIFYEAVKNYIHYILIAIVLCLILTEKGYRKLLGLFVFLISGLLGLIAFNIPGISSTLLFFPLFTGLFGISTLLISINSETKLPKQDNEIQEVKTSLVINGIVKAFFSGLLVGTLPGVGAAQATVLSQQITRKTDMKEFLVSIGGINTATAIFSLVALYTIG
;
A
#
# COMPACT_ATOMS: atom_id res chain seq x y z
N MET A 1 -25.40 2.34 16.87
CA MET A 1 -25.19 1.22 15.93
C MET A 1 -25.47 1.63 14.48
N LEU A 2 -26.62 2.26 14.19
CA LEU A 2 -26.92 2.78 12.84
C LEU A 2 -25.90 3.82 12.35
N GLU A 3 -25.44 4.71 13.23
CA GLU A 3 -24.41 5.71 12.93
C GLU A 3 -23.10 5.05 12.49
N PHE A 4 -22.62 4.02 13.20
CA PHE A 4 -21.45 3.26 12.77
C PHE A 4 -21.62 2.67 11.36
N LEU A 5 -22.79 2.09 11.08
CA LEU A 5 -23.07 1.54 9.75
C LEU A 5 -23.02 2.63 8.67
N LEU A 6 -23.56 3.82 8.93
CA LEU A 6 -23.51 4.95 8.01
C LEU A 6 -22.07 5.37 7.70
N PHE A 7 -21.23 5.51 8.73
CA PHE A 7 -19.82 5.89 8.55
C PHE A 7 -18.99 4.80 7.86
N ILE A 8 -19.30 3.53 8.11
CA ILE A 8 -18.69 2.39 7.40
C ILE A 8 -19.08 2.41 5.92
N LEU A 9 -20.37 2.61 5.60
CA LEU A 9 -20.83 2.69 4.21
C LEU A 9 -20.24 3.90 3.48
N ALA A 10 -20.14 5.05 4.16
CA ALA A 10 -19.46 6.22 3.63
C ALA A 10 -17.97 5.94 3.37
N GLY A 11 -17.30 5.26 4.30
CA GLY A 11 -15.91 4.83 4.14
C GLY A 11 -15.75 3.88 2.96
N ILE A 12 -16.62 2.89 2.78
CA ILE A 12 -16.63 2.01 1.60
C ILE A 12 -16.81 2.83 0.31
N GLY A 13 -17.70 3.82 0.32
CA GLY A 13 -17.91 4.73 -0.82
C GLY A 13 -16.64 5.51 -1.19
N PHE A 14 -16.01 6.17 -0.22
CA PHE A 14 -14.74 6.87 -0.43
C PHE A 14 -13.60 5.92 -0.80
N GLY A 15 -13.55 4.72 -0.22
CA GLY A 15 -12.56 3.70 -0.52
C GLY A 15 -12.70 3.17 -1.95
N THR A 16 -13.94 3.02 -2.42
CA THR A 16 -14.25 2.67 -3.81
C THR A 16 -13.82 3.77 -4.76
N PHE A 17 -14.13 5.03 -4.45
CA PHE A 17 -13.71 6.16 -5.24
C PHE A 17 -12.18 6.25 -5.35
N THR A 18 -11.48 6.24 -4.21
CA THR A 18 -10.01 6.33 -4.21
C THR A 18 -9.35 5.09 -4.81
N GLY A 19 -9.90 3.90 -4.61
CA GLY A 19 -9.35 2.66 -5.16
C GLY A 19 -9.51 2.58 -6.67
N LEU A 20 -10.58 3.12 -7.25
CA LEU A 20 -10.83 3.03 -8.69
C LEU A 20 -10.28 4.22 -9.49
N VAL A 21 -10.07 5.38 -8.86
CA VAL A 21 -9.56 6.59 -9.54
C VAL A 21 -8.03 6.66 -9.44
N PRO A 22 -7.29 6.52 -10.56
CA PRO A 22 -5.84 6.64 -10.54
C PRO A 22 -5.38 7.99 -9.98
N GLY A 23 -4.35 7.96 -9.13
CA GLY A 23 -3.74 9.16 -8.56
C GLY A 23 -4.43 9.73 -7.33
N ILE A 24 -5.62 9.25 -6.95
CA ILE A 24 -6.25 9.61 -5.68
C ILE A 24 -5.99 8.51 -4.65
N HIS A 25 -5.47 8.88 -3.48
CA HIS A 25 -5.14 7.93 -2.41
C HIS A 25 -5.89 8.27 -1.11
N VAL A 26 -6.10 7.27 -0.26
CA VAL A 26 -6.77 7.42 1.04
C VAL A 26 -6.11 8.46 1.95
N ASN A 27 -4.79 8.62 1.88
CA ASN A 27 -4.06 9.63 2.64
C ASN A 27 -4.56 11.06 2.36
N LEU A 28 -4.92 11.36 1.10
CA LEU A 28 -5.43 12.68 0.72
C LEU A 28 -6.77 12.97 1.38
N ILE A 29 -7.66 11.97 1.37
CA ILE A 29 -8.98 12.08 2.01
C ILE A 29 -8.84 12.16 3.53
N CYS A 30 -7.96 11.37 4.14
CA CYS A 30 -7.68 11.46 5.58
C CYS A 30 -7.22 12.86 5.99
N ILE A 31 -6.32 13.49 5.23
CA ILE A 31 -5.89 14.87 5.52
C ILE A 31 -7.05 15.86 5.40
N LEU A 32 -7.89 15.72 4.37
CA LEU A 32 -9.04 16.58 4.19
C LEU A 32 -10.05 16.42 5.35
N LEU A 33 -10.35 15.17 5.73
CA LEU A 33 -11.21 14.84 6.88
C LEU A 33 -10.67 15.40 8.19
N LEU A 34 -9.35 15.33 8.41
CA LEU A 34 -8.69 15.94 9.57
C LEU A 34 -8.77 17.47 9.53
N GLY A 35 -8.66 18.09 8.35
CA GLY A 35 -8.82 19.53 8.17
C GLY A 35 -10.22 20.05 8.53
N ILE A 36 -11.26 19.25 8.29
CA ILE A 36 -12.65 19.57 8.65
C ILE A 36 -13.10 18.91 9.96
N SER A 37 -12.18 18.32 10.73
CA SER A 37 -12.48 17.57 11.97
C SER A 37 -13.21 18.40 13.02
N SER A 38 -13.01 19.72 13.05
CA SER A 38 -13.75 20.65 13.91
C SER A 38 -15.26 20.62 13.66
N THR A 39 -15.70 20.33 12.43
CA THR A 39 -17.12 20.17 12.07
C THR A 39 -17.73 18.93 12.71
N PHE A 40 -16.90 17.96 13.09
CA PHE A 40 -17.31 16.73 13.78
C PHE A 40 -17.17 16.84 15.31
N MET A 41 -16.87 18.02 15.86
CA MET A 41 -16.83 18.24 17.31
C MET A 41 -18.20 17.92 17.93
N GLY A 42 -18.23 16.92 18.81
CA GLY A 42 -19.44 16.42 19.46
C GLY A 42 -19.86 15.02 19.01
N LEU A 43 -19.32 14.52 17.90
CA LEU A 43 -19.49 13.13 17.47
C LEU A 43 -18.48 12.21 18.16
N ASN A 44 -18.87 10.94 18.32
CA ASN A 44 -17.96 9.94 18.86
C ASN A 44 -16.76 9.75 17.90
N PRO A 45 -15.50 9.94 18.36
CA PRO A 45 -14.31 9.79 17.51
C PRO A 45 -14.22 8.42 16.82
N TYR A 46 -14.80 7.38 17.41
CA TYR A 46 -14.83 6.04 16.83
C TYR A 46 -15.59 5.97 15.49
N TYR A 47 -16.47 6.93 15.18
CA TYR A 47 -17.14 7.01 13.88
C TYR A 47 -16.16 7.37 12.76
N LEU A 48 -15.28 8.35 13.01
CA LEU A 48 -14.23 8.73 12.07
C LEU A 48 -13.23 7.58 11.89
N VAL A 49 -12.90 6.88 12.97
CA VAL A 49 -12.04 5.69 12.92
C VAL A 49 -12.68 4.60 12.06
N ALA A 50 -13.96 4.31 12.24
CA ALA A 50 -14.69 3.33 11.44
C ALA A 50 -14.71 3.71 9.94
N LEU A 51 -14.90 4.99 9.63
CA LEU A 51 -14.83 5.53 8.27
C LEU A 51 -13.42 5.34 7.67
N ILE A 52 -12.36 5.73 8.39
CA ILE A 52 -10.98 5.64 7.91
C ILE A 52 -10.57 4.18 7.71
N ILE A 53 -10.88 3.28 8.64
CA ILE A 53 -10.58 1.84 8.51
C ILE A 53 -11.30 1.25 7.31
N SER A 54 -12.62 1.44 7.20
CA SER A 54 -13.41 0.88 6.09
C SER A 54 -12.98 1.44 4.74
N MET A 55 -12.67 2.75 4.67
CA MET A 55 -12.11 3.39 3.49
C MET A 55 -10.75 2.81 3.11
N SER A 56 -9.83 2.69 4.06
CA SER A 56 -8.46 2.19 3.83
C SER A 56 -8.48 0.74 3.33
N VAL A 57 -9.26 -0.13 3.98
CA VAL A 57 -9.37 -1.54 3.58
C VAL A 57 -10.04 -1.70 2.22
N THR A 58 -11.10 -0.92 1.94
CA THR A 58 -11.76 -0.96 0.63
C THR A 58 -10.81 -0.48 -0.47
N HIS A 59 -10.06 0.59 -0.22
CA HIS A 59 -9.06 1.11 -1.15
C HIS A 59 -8.00 0.06 -1.49
N THR A 60 -7.39 -0.59 -0.48
CA THR A 60 -6.28 -1.54 -0.70
C THR A 60 -6.69 -2.82 -1.44
N ILE A 61 -7.99 -3.10 -1.54
CA ILE A 61 -8.52 -4.21 -2.35
C ILE A 61 -8.76 -3.75 -3.80
N LEU A 62 -9.33 -2.56 -3.97
CA LEU A 62 -9.77 -2.06 -5.27
C LEU A 62 -8.67 -1.37 -6.08
N ASP A 63 -7.64 -0.81 -5.44
CA ASP A 63 -6.53 -0.10 -6.09
C ASP A 63 -5.72 -0.96 -7.07
N PHE A 64 -5.74 -2.28 -6.88
CA PHE A 64 -5.17 -3.24 -7.83
C PHE A 64 -5.88 -3.28 -9.17
N ILE A 65 -7.19 -2.95 -9.23
CA ILE A 65 -7.97 -3.00 -10.47
C ILE A 65 -7.43 -1.99 -11.49
N PRO A 66 -7.43 -0.66 -11.21
CA PRO A 66 -6.87 0.29 -12.16
C PRO A 66 -5.36 0.13 -12.29
N SER A 67 -4.64 -0.26 -11.22
CA SER A 67 -3.19 -0.48 -11.29
C SER A 67 -2.84 -1.55 -12.34
N ILE A 68 -3.53 -2.69 -12.34
CA ILE A 68 -3.26 -3.78 -13.28
C ILE A 68 -3.82 -3.46 -14.67
N LEU A 69 -5.05 -2.93 -14.78
CA LEU A 69 -5.72 -2.74 -16.08
C LEU A 69 -5.27 -1.48 -16.82
N LEU A 70 -5.12 -0.35 -16.12
CA LEU A 70 -4.85 0.95 -16.71
C LEU A 70 -3.35 1.28 -16.74
N GLY A 71 -2.57 0.71 -15.83
CA GLY A 71 -1.10 0.86 -15.81
C GLY A 71 -0.38 0.03 -16.88
N CYS A 72 -1.02 -0.31 -18.01
CA CYS A 72 -0.49 -1.23 -19.01
C CYS A 72 0.83 -0.70 -19.61
N PRO A 73 1.96 -1.36 -19.38
CA PRO A 73 3.22 -0.96 -20.00
C PRO A 73 3.28 -1.41 -21.46
N GLU A 74 4.09 -0.74 -22.28
CA GLU A 74 4.33 -1.14 -23.67
C GLU A 74 4.99 -2.53 -23.75
N ASP A 75 4.71 -3.29 -24.82
CA ASP A 75 5.26 -4.63 -25.06
C ASP A 75 6.80 -4.68 -24.98
N SER A 76 7.45 -3.61 -25.44
CA SER A 76 8.91 -3.42 -25.41
C SER A 76 9.47 -3.39 -23.98
N THR A 77 8.65 -2.95 -23.01
CA THR A 77 9.00 -2.82 -21.59
C THR A 77 8.40 -3.93 -20.72
N ALA A 78 7.60 -4.83 -21.30
CA ALA A 78 6.89 -5.93 -20.63
C ALA A 78 7.78 -6.84 -19.77
N LEU A 79 9.03 -7.06 -20.17
CA LEU A 79 9.97 -7.89 -19.41
C LEU A 79 10.43 -7.24 -18.10
N SER A 80 10.40 -5.90 -18.05
CA SER A 80 10.90 -5.09 -16.92
C SER A 80 9.85 -4.76 -15.87
N VAL A 81 8.58 -5.05 -16.13
CA VAL A 81 7.45 -4.66 -15.27
C VAL A 81 7.01 -5.77 -14.31
N LEU A 82 6.19 -5.38 -13.32
CA LEU A 82 5.67 -6.26 -12.29
C LEU A 82 4.86 -7.43 -12.89
N PRO A 83 4.84 -8.60 -12.22
CA PRO A 83 4.11 -9.79 -12.64
C PRO A 83 2.64 -9.58 -13.05
N GLY A 84 1.90 -8.68 -12.39
CA GLY A 84 0.51 -8.39 -12.73
C GLY A 84 0.37 -7.87 -14.17
N HIS A 85 1.24 -6.96 -14.60
CA HIS A 85 1.26 -6.47 -15.98
C HIS A 85 1.71 -7.54 -16.97
N LYS A 86 2.63 -8.43 -16.57
CA LYS A 86 3.00 -9.59 -17.40
C LYS A 86 1.83 -10.54 -17.63
N MET A 87 0.91 -10.67 -16.68
CA MET A 87 -0.32 -11.43 -16.85
C MET A 87 -1.34 -10.67 -17.70
N LEU A 88 -1.50 -9.37 -17.49
CA LEU A 88 -2.37 -8.51 -18.32
C LEU A 88 -2.05 -8.64 -19.81
N LEU A 89 -0.77 -8.52 -20.18
CA LEU A 89 -0.31 -8.60 -21.56
C LEU A 89 -0.53 -9.99 -22.19
N LYS A 90 -0.68 -11.03 -21.36
CA LYS A 90 -1.01 -12.39 -21.78
C LYS A 90 -2.53 -12.66 -21.83
N GLY A 91 -3.36 -11.63 -21.66
CA GLY A 91 -4.82 -11.77 -21.57
C GLY A 91 -5.33 -12.25 -20.20
N LYS A 92 -4.46 -12.34 -19.19
CA LYS A 92 -4.76 -12.90 -17.85
C LYS A 92 -4.87 -11.84 -16.75
N GLY A 93 -5.22 -10.60 -17.10
CA GLY A 93 -5.35 -9.49 -16.15
C GLY A 93 -6.41 -9.74 -15.08
N LEU A 94 -7.55 -10.34 -15.46
CA LEU A 94 -8.60 -10.72 -14.50
C LEU A 94 -8.12 -11.79 -13.50
N GLU A 95 -7.34 -12.76 -13.96
CA GLU A 95 -6.70 -13.76 -13.09
C GLU A 95 -5.73 -13.09 -12.11
N ALA A 96 -4.97 -12.10 -12.57
CA ALA A 96 -4.05 -11.35 -11.70
C ALA A 96 -4.78 -10.54 -10.62
N ILE A 97 -5.88 -9.86 -10.99
CA ILE A 97 -6.74 -9.12 -10.05
C ILE A 97 -7.40 -10.08 -9.05
N TYR A 98 -7.88 -11.24 -9.51
CA TYR A 98 -8.46 -12.24 -8.63
C TYR A 98 -7.46 -12.71 -7.56
N LEU A 99 -6.20 -12.98 -7.94
CA LEU A 99 -5.15 -13.38 -7.02
C LEU A 99 -4.82 -12.30 -5.99
N THR A 100 -4.75 -11.02 -6.38
CA THR A 100 -4.49 -9.93 -5.43
C THR A 100 -5.65 -9.74 -4.45
N ILE A 101 -6.89 -9.83 -4.93
CA ILE A 101 -8.10 -9.77 -4.08
C ILE A 101 -8.12 -10.94 -3.08
N LEU A 102 -7.81 -12.16 -3.53
CA LEU A 102 -7.69 -13.32 -2.64
C LEU A 102 -6.67 -13.08 -1.52
N GLY A 103 -5.53 -12.48 -1.85
CA GLY A 103 -4.51 -12.08 -0.87
C GLY A 103 -5.03 -11.08 0.16
N GLY A 104 -5.67 -10.01 -0.31
CA GLY A 104 -6.25 -8.98 0.56
C GLY A 104 -7.31 -9.53 1.51
N ILE A 105 -8.29 -10.26 0.99
CA ILE A 105 -9.35 -10.90 1.80
C ILE A 105 -8.76 -11.92 2.77
N GLY A 106 -7.84 -12.77 2.29
CA GLY A 106 -7.21 -13.79 3.11
C GLY A 106 -6.42 -13.21 4.29
N VAL A 107 -5.70 -12.11 4.06
CA VAL A 107 -5.02 -11.36 5.13
C VAL A 107 -6.01 -10.76 6.11
N ILE A 108 -7.12 -10.18 5.66
CA ILE A 108 -8.15 -9.61 6.56
C ILE A 108 -8.69 -10.71 7.48
N LEU A 109 -9.08 -11.86 6.92
CA LEU A 109 -9.61 -12.99 7.69
C LEU A 109 -8.58 -13.49 8.71
N PHE A 110 -7.33 -13.67 8.28
CA PHE A 110 -6.25 -14.09 9.17
C PHE A 110 -5.94 -13.04 10.24
N PHE A 111 -6.01 -11.75 9.89
CA PHE A 111 -5.80 -10.65 10.80
C PHE A 111 -6.87 -10.61 11.89
N VAL A 112 -8.16 -10.69 11.51
CA VAL A 112 -9.28 -10.68 12.48
C VAL A 112 -9.12 -11.80 13.51
N LEU A 113 -8.68 -12.98 13.09
CA LEU A 113 -8.38 -14.09 14.00
C LEU A 113 -7.21 -13.78 14.96
N MET A 114 -6.22 -13.02 14.48
CA MET A 114 -4.99 -12.70 15.22
C MET A 114 -5.07 -11.43 16.07
N ILE A 115 -6.10 -10.57 15.93
CA ILE A 115 -6.27 -9.32 16.71
C ILE A 115 -5.94 -9.46 18.21
N PRO A 116 -6.53 -10.41 18.98
CA PRO A 116 -6.30 -10.46 20.43
C PRO A 116 -4.84 -10.75 20.79
N ILE A 117 -4.12 -11.44 19.90
CA ILE A 117 -2.69 -11.73 20.03
C ILE A 117 -1.88 -10.50 19.62
N LEU A 118 -2.23 -9.87 18.49
CA LEU A 118 -1.51 -8.73 17.93
C LEU A 118 -1.48 -7.52 18.85
N ILE A 119 -2.59 -7.21 19.53
CA ILE A 119 -2.66 -6.09 20.49
C ILE A 119 -1.60 -6.23 21.60
N LYS A 120 -1.22 -7.46 21.96
CA LYS A 120 -0.17 -7.73 22.96
C LYS A 120 1.22 -7.79 22.33
N ILE A 121 1.35 -8.42 21.15
CA ILE A 121 2.64 -8.64 20.50
C ILE A 121 3.23 -7.35 19.94
N ILE A 122 2.43 -6.48 19.33
CA ILE A 122 2.92 -5.27 18.64
C ILE A 122 3.72 -4.34 19.58
N PRO A 123 3.24 -3.99 20.78
CA PRO A 123 4.03 -3.19 21.73
C PRO A 123 5.35 -3.85 22.13
N ILE A 124 5.34 -5.16 22.38
CA ILE A 124 6.55 -5.92 22.76
C ILE A 124 7.57 -5.90 21.62
N PHE A 125 7.09 -6.15 20.40
CA PHE A 125 7.92 -6.09 19.20
C PHE A 125 8.51 -4.69 18.99
N TYR A 126 7.69 -3.65 19.12
CA TYR A 126 8.14 -2.28 18.96
C TYR A 126 9.18 -1.88 20.00
N GLU A 127 8.97 -2.22 21.27
CA GLU A 127 9.93 -1.98 22.35
C GLU A 127 11.28 -2.67 22.10
N ALA A 128 11.27 -3.89 21.57
CA ALA A 128 12.49 -4.61 21.20
C ALA A 128 13.24 -3.95 20.03
N VAL A 129 12.51 -3.35 19.08
CA VAL A 129 13.06 -2.84 17.83
C VAL A 129 13.36 -1.34 17.86
N LYS A 130 12.71 -0.55 18.73
CA LYS A 130 12.76 0.93 18.71
C LYS A 130 14.18 1.50 18.72
N ASN A 131 15.08 0.89 19.49
CA ASN A 131 16.49 1.33 19.59
C ASN A 131 17.30 1.00 18.32
N TYR A 132 16.81 0.12 17.46
CA TYR A 132 17.46 -0.33 16.23
C TYR A 132 16.79 0.18 14.95
N ILE A 133 15.68 0.92 15.05
CA ILE A 133 14.92 1.42 13.88
C ILE A 133 15.83 2.13 12.88
N HIS A 134 16.72 3.01 13.34
CA HIS A 134 17.61 3.75 12.46
C HIS A 134 18.58 2.84 11.67
N TYR A 135 19.12 1.79 12.30
CA TYR A 135 19.93 0.79 11.60
C TYR A 135 19.11 0.01 10.59
N ILE A 136 17.87 -0.35 10.92
CA ILE A 136 16.95 -1.06 10.03
C ILE A 136 16.63 -0.20 8.81
N LEU A 137 16.32 1.08 9.01
CA LEU A 137 16.04 2.02 7.92
C LEU A 137 17.25 2.18 6.99
N ILE A 138 18.46 2.34 7.55
CA ILE A 138 19.69 2.40 6.76
C ILE A 138 19.87 1.10 5.97
N ALA A 139 19.66 -0.07 6.58
CA ALA A 139 19.78 -1.35 5.90
C ALA A 139 18.77 -1.51 4.76
N ILE A 140 17.52 -1.08 4.95
CA ILE A 140 16.48 -1.09 3.91
C ILE A 140 16.89 -0.17 2.75
N VAL A 141 17.31 1.07 3.04
CA VAL A 141 17.74 2.03 2.00
C VAL A 141 18.94 1.50 1.23
N LEU A 142 19.95 0.98 1.91
CA LEU A 142 21.12 0.36 1.28
C LEU A 142 20.71 -0.83 0.42
N CYS A 143 19.83 -1.69 0.90
CA CYS A 143 19.31 -2.82 0.14
C CYS A 143 18.62 -2.36 -1.15
N LEU A 144 17.74 -1.37 -1.08
CA LEU A 144 17.02 -0.83 -2.24
C LEU A 144 18.00 -0.22 -3.27
N ILE A 145 18.97 0.58 -2.83
CA ILE A 145 19.94 1.22 -3.73
C ILE A 145 20.91 0.20 -4.32
N LEU A 146 21.41 -0.75 -3.52
CA LEU A 146 22.40 -1.74 -3.97
C LEU A 146 21.80 -2.78 -4.93
N THR A 147 20.49 -2.98 -4.88
CA THR A 147 19.73 -3.85 -5.78
C THR A 147 19.70 -3.33 -7.22
N GLU A 148 19.75 -2.02 -7.39
CA GLU A 148 19.75 -1.40 -8.71
C GLU A 148 21.03 -1.68 -9.50
N LYS A 149 20.89 -1.82 -10.82
CA LYS A 149 21.98 -2.20 -11.73
C LYS A 149 22.59 -0.99 -12.43
N GLY A 150 23.92 -0.96 -12.51
CA GLY A 150 24.67 0.05 -13.26
C GLY A 150 24.39 1.49 -12.79
N TYR A 151 24.16 2.40 -13.75
CA TYR A 151 23.92 3.82 -13.46
C TYR A 151 22.62 4.08 -12.65
N ARG A 152 21.66 3.14 -12.67
CA ARG A 152 20.41 3.27 -11.91
C ARG A 152 20.65 3.33 -10.39
N LYS A 153 21.75 2.75 -9.91
CA LYS A 153 22.18 2.88 -8.51
C LYS A 153 22.43 4.34 -8.12
N LEU A 154 23.12 5.08 -8.98
CA LEU A 154 23.40 6.50 -8.76
C LEU A 154 22.13 7.35 -8.84
N LEU A 155 21.24 7.04 -9.78
CA LEU A 155 19.93 7.69 -9.87
C LEU A 155 19.06 7.41 -8.64
N GLY A 156 19.03 6.16 -8.16
CA GLY A 156 18.29 5.80 -6.94
C GLY A 156 18.81 6.53 -5.71
N LEU A 157 20.13 6.62 -5.55
CA LEU A 157 20.75 7.43 -4.49
C LEU A 157 20.40 8.91 -4.61
N PHE A 158 20.45 9.46 -5.83
CA PHE A 158 20.11 10.85 -6.09
C PHE A 158 18.64 11.16 -5.75
N VAL A 159 17.70 10.32 -6.19
CA VAL A 159 16.27 10.44 -5.87
C VAL A 159 16.03 10.33 -4.37
N PHE A 160 16.72 9.39 -3.69
CA PHE A 160 16.64 9.26 -2.24
C PHE A 160 17.09 10.53 -1.51
N LEU A 161 18.24 11.10 -1.89
CA LEU A 161 18.78 12.33 -1.29
C LEU A 161 17.86 13.54 -1.54
N ILE A 162 17.33 13.70 -2.76
CA ILE A 162 16.39 14.78 -3.06
C ILE A 162 15.09 14.62 -2.28
N SER A 163 14.57 13.40 -2.17
CA SER A 163 13.35 13.13 -1.40
C SER A 163 13.56 13.44 0.09
N GLY A 164 14.74 13.11 0.63
CA GLY A 164 15.12 13.46 2.00
C GLY A 164 15.26 14.97 2.20
N LEU A 165 15.91 15.67 1.25
CA LEU A 165 16.05 17.12 1.28
C LEU A 165 14.68 17.82 1.21
N LEU A 166 13.78 17.35 0.34
CA LEU A 166 12.42 17.85 0.26
C LEU A 166 11.69 17.71 1.61
N GLY A 167 11.82 16.55 2.27
CA GLY A 167 11.27 16.34 3.61
C GLY A 167 11.83 17.33 4.63
N LEU A 168 13.16 17.51 4.68
CA LEU A 168 13.81 18.46 5.59
C LEU A 168 13.34 19.91 5.36
N ILE A 169 13.26 20.34 4.10
CA ILE A 169 12.78 21.68 3.75
C ILE A 169 11.34 21.84 4.21
N ALA A 170 10.49 20.88 3.85
CA ALA A 170 9.07 20.99 4.08
C ALA A 170 8.71 20.97 5.58
N PHE A 171 9.39 20.16 6.40
CA PHE A 171 9.19 20.16 7.85
C PHE A 171 9.79 21.37 8.58
N ASN A 172 10.64 22.16 7.93
CA ASN A 172 11.29 23.32 8.53
C ASN A 172 10.66 24.67 8.11
N ILE A 173 9.49 24.66 7.44
CA ILE A 173 8.80 25.90 7.07
C ILE A 173 8.11 26.50 8.30
N PRO A 174 8.51 27.70 8.77
CA PRO A 174 7.93 28.30 9.96
C PRO A 174 6.46 28.72 9.72
N GLY A 175 5.61 28.51 10.72
CA GLY A 175 4.21 28.96 10.71
C GLY A 175 3.22 28.07 9.96
N ILE A 176 3.65 26.92 9.41
CA ILE A 176 2.77 25.96 8.74
C ILE A 176 2.72 24.66 9.55
N SER A 177 1.51 24.17 9.86
CA SER A 177 1.36 22.87 10.52
C SER A 177 1.71 21.73 9.55
N SER A 178 2.31 20.67 10.07
CA SER A 178 2.71 19.50 9.27
C SER A 178 1.53 18.91 8.48
N THR A 179 0.31 18.93 9.05
CA THR A 179 -0.92 18.48 8.40
C THR A 179 -1.26 19.29 7.15
N LEU A 180 -1.11 20.62 7.19
CA LEU A 180 -1.38 21.49 6.04
C LEU A 180 -0.34 21.30 4.93
N LEU A 181 0.88 20.90 5.29
CA LEU A 181 1.99 20.68 4.38
C LEU A 181 1.90 19.33 3.63
N PHE A 182 1.31 18.30 4.26
CA PHE A 182 1.13 17.01 3.59
C PHE A 182 0.19 17.07 2.39
N PHE A 183 -0.83 17.94 2.40
CA PHE A 183 -1.77 18.06 1.28
C PHE A 183 -1.09 18.46 -0.05
N PRO A 184 -0.34 19.58 -0.15
CA PRO A 184 0.36 19.94 -1.37
C PRO A 184 1.48 18.95 -1.72
N LEU A 185 2.19 18.39 -0.73
CA LEU A 185 3.23 17.38 -0.98
C LEU A 185 2.64 16.11 -1.62
N PHE A 186 1.58 15.54 -1.03
CA PHE A 186 0.99 14.30 -1.56
C PHE A 186 0.28 14.54 -2.89
N THR A 187 -0.37 15.69 -3.05
CA THR A 187 -0.99 16.06 -4.33
C THR A 187 0.07 16.21 -5.42
N GLY A 188 1.20 16.87 -5.15
CA GLY A 188 2.28 17.03 -6.13
C GLY A 188 3.03 15.74 -6.43
N LEU A 189 3.46 15.02 -5.40
CA LEU A 189 4.31 13.82 -5.53
C LEU A 189 3.56 12.58 -5.99
N PHE A 190 2.28 12.41 -5.64
CA PHE A 190 1.49 11.22 -5.96
C PHE A 190 0.32 11.52 -6.90
N GLY A 191 -0.43 12.60 -6.68
CA GLY A 191 -1.60 12.92 -7.50
C GLY A 191 -1.24 13.40 -8.91
N ILE A 192 -0.60 14.56 -9.00
CA ILE A 192 -0.28 15.21 -10.28
C ILE A 192 0.73 14.37 -11.08
N SER A 193 1.74 13.81 -10.43
CA SER A 193 2.76 12.99 -11.09
C SER A 193 2.17 11.77 -11.80
N THR A 194 1.24 11.05 -11.16
CA THR A 194 0.59 9.87 -11.75
C THR A 194 -0.34 10.28 -12.89
N LEU A 195 -1.11 11.35 -12.73
CA LEU A 195 -1.97 11.88 -13.80
C LEU A 195 -1.17 12.31 -15.03
N LEU A 196 -0.02 12.98 -14.85
CA LEU A 196 0.86 13.37 -15.94
C LEU A 196 1.40 12.15 -16.71
N ILE A 197 1.82 11.10 -15.99
CA ILE A 197 2.26 9.85 -16.61
C ILE A 197 1.10 9.20 -17.37
N SER A 198 -0.08 9.12 -16.77
CA SER A 198 -1.25 8.49 -17.38
C SER A 198 -1.72 9.18 -18.66
N ILE A 199 -1.74 10.52 -18.70
CA ILE A 199 -2.13 11.28 -19.91
C ILE A 199 -1.14 11.03 -21.06
N ASN A 200 0.14 10.85 -20.74
CA ASN A 200 1.19 10.65 -21.72
C ASN A 200 1.38 9.17 -22.13
N SER A 201 0.59 8.26 -21.57
CA SER A 201 0.70 6.82 -21.82
C SER A 201 -0.41 6.37 -22.78
N GLU A 202 -0.07 6.09 -24.02
CA GLU A 202 -1.00 5.38 -24.92
C GLU A 202 -1.00 3.89 -24.58
N THR A 203 -2.08 3.42 -23.96
CA THR A 203 -2.21 2.01 -23.59
C THR A 203 -3.31 1.33 -24.39
N LYS A 204 -2.94 0.29 -25.14
CA LYS A 204 -3.91 -0.60 -25.80
C LYS A 204 -4.06 -1.83 -24.94
N LEU A 205 -5.20 -1.96 -24.27
CA LEU A 205 -5.53 -3.14 -23.48
C LEU A 205 -5.72 -4.35 -24.42
N PRO A 206 -4.92 -5.42 -24.30
CA PRO A 206 -5.15 -6.62 -25.09
C PRO A 206 -6.43 -7.33 -24.63
N LYS A 207 -7.00 -8.18 -25.50
CA LYS A 207 -8.18 -8.97 -25.17
C LYS A 207 -7.91 -9.82 -23.92
N GLN A 208 -8.84 -9.79 -22.97
CA GLN A 208 -8.74 -10.53 -21.71
C GLN A 208 -9.58 -11.80 -21.77
N ASP A 209 -9.07 -12.87 -21.17
CA ASP A 209 -9.76 -14.13 -20.95
C ASP A 209 -10.64 -14.01 -19.70
N ASN A 210 -11.87 -14.52 -19.78
CA ASN A 210 -12.81 -14.53 -18.67
C ASN A 210 -12.63 -15.73 -17.74
N GLU A 211 -11.83 -16.72 -18.13
CA GLU A 211 -11.61 -17.94 -17.35
C GLU A 211 -10.48 -17.74 -16.34
N ILE A 212 -10.82 -17.88 -15.06
CA ILE A 212 -9.86 -17.86 -13.96
C ILE A 212 -9.44 -19.31 -13.68
N GLN A 213 -8.15 -19.60 -13.81
CA GLN A 213 -7.63 -20.93 -13.50
C GLN A 213 -7.67 -21.19 -12.00
N GLU A 214 -7.97 -22.44 -11.62
CA GLU A 214 -7.87 -22.86 -10.22
C GLU A 214 -6.45 -22.67 -9.67
N VAL A 215 -6.39 -22.26 -8.40
CA VAL A 215 -5.15 -21.96 -7.69
C VAL A 215 -5.03 -22.92 -6.52
N LYS A 216 -3.83 -23.49 -6.34
CA LYS A 216 -3.57 -24.40 -5.23
C LYS A 216 -3.76 -23.68 -3.89
N THR A 217 -4.53 -24.26 -2.99
CA THR A 217 -4.79 -23.69 -1.65
C THR A 217 -3.51 -23.42 -0.86
N SER A 218 -2.51 -24.30 -0.95
CA SER A 218 -1.22 -24.12 -0.28
C SER A 218 -0.48 -22.87 -0.75
N LEU A 219 -0.58 -22.54 -2.04
CA LEU A 219 0.02 -21.34 -2.62
C LEU A 219 -0.68 -20.09 -2.08
N VAL A 220 -2.02 -20.10 -2.01
CA VAL A 220 -2.79 -18.98 -1.47
C VAL A 220 -2.45 -18.75 0.01
N ILE A 221 -2.42 -19.82 0.82
CA ILE A 221 -2.06 -19.75 2.24
C ILE A 221 -0.63 -19.20 2.42
N ASN A 222 0.34 -19.69 1.64
CA ASN A 222 1.72 -19.19 1.71
C ASN A 222 1.80 -17.70 1.39
N GLY A 223 1.07 -17.25 0.36
CA GLY A 223 0.98 -15.83 0.00
C GLY A 223 0.41 -14.97 1.13
N ILE A 224 -0.70 -15.42 1.76
CA ILE A 224 -1.34 -14.74 2.89
C ILE A 224 -0.39 -14.64 4.10
N VAL A 225 0.29 -15.74 4.45
CA VAL A 225 1.22 -15.77 5.58
C VAL A 225 2.39 -14.81 5.34
N LYS A 226 2.99 -14.85 4.15
CA LYS A 226 4.07 -13.92 3.78
C LYS A 226 3.62 -12.47 3.82
N ALA A 227 2.41 -12.20 3.34
CA ALA A 227 1.83 -10.88 3.36
C ALA A 227 1.60 -10.36 4.79
N PHE A 228 1.04 -11.20 5.66
CA PHE A 228 0.80 -10.86 7.05
C PHE A 228 2.10 -10.50 7.79
N PHE A 229 3.14 -11.33 7.71
CA PHE A 229 4.41 -11.04 8.37
C PHE A 229 5.16 -9.86 7.74
N SER A 230 5.07 -9.68 6.43
CA SER A 230 5.65 -8.52 5.75
C SER A 230 4.94 -7.22 6.18
N GLY A 231 3.61 -7.26 6.29
CA GLY A 231 2.80 -6.17 6.81
C GLY A 231 3.04 -5.89 8.28
N LEU A 232 3.26 -6.90 9.12
CA LEU A 232 3.64 -6.71 10.52
C LEU A 232 4.97 -5.95 10.62
N LEU A 233 5.99 -6.40 9.89
CA LEU A 233 7.31 -5.77 9.92
C LEU A 233 7.23 -4.32 9.42
N VAL A 234 6.56 -4.09 8.30
CA VAL A 234 6.61 -2.79 7.64
C VAL A 234 5.54 -1.83 8.14
N GLY A 235 4.36 -2.33 8.51
CA GLY A 235 3.28 -1.53 9.07
C GLY A 235 3.54 -1.02 10.48
N THR A 236 4.45 -1.65 11.24
CA THR A 236 4.83 -1.21 12.60
C THR A 236 6.08 -0.32 12.63
N LEU A 237 6.87 -0.28 11.55
CA LEU A 237 8.09 0.51 11.49
C LEU A 237 7.82 1.89 10.85
N PRO A 238 8.28 2.99 11.47
CA PRO A 238 8.13 4.31 10.87
C PRO A 238 9.00 4.44 9.61
N GLY A 239 8.47 5.07 8.56
CA GLY A 239 9.22 5.38 7.35
C GLY A 239 9.38 4.23 6.34
N VAL A 240 8.73 3.08 6.55
CA VAL A 240 8.68 1.96 5.62
C VAL A 240 7.22 1.69 5.24
N GLY A 241 6.94 1.38 3.97
CA GLY A 241 5.59 1.11 3.49
C GLY A 241 5.50 -0.10 2.58
N ALA A 242 4.28 -0.37 2.09
CA ALA A 242 3.98 -1.54 1.27
C ALA A 242 4.92 -1.70 0.07
N ALA A 243 5.34 -0.60 -0.58
CA ALA A 243 6.27 -0.63 -1.70
C ALA A 243 7.63 -1.25 -1.33
N GLN A 244 8.22 -0.84 -0.21
CA GLN A 244 9.48 -1.40 0.28
C GLN A 244 9.29 -2.87 0.69
N ALA A 245 8.19 -3.20 1.35
CA ALA A 245 7.83 -4.57 1.70
C ALA A 245 7.76 -5.47 0.45
N THR A 246 7.14 -4.98 -0.62
CA THR A 246 7.02 -5.69 -1.90
C THR A 246 8.38 -5.93 -2.54
N VAL A 247 9.26 -4.91 -2.60
CA VAL A 247 10.60 -5.07 -3.19
C VAL A 247 11.43 -6.08 -2.39
N LEU A 248 11.44 -5.97 -1.07
CA LEU A 248 12.16 -6.90 -0.18
C LEU A 248 11.61 -8.32 -0.30
N SER A 249 10.27 -8.46 -0.28
CA SER A 249 9.59 -9.73 -0.50
C SER A 249 10.02 -10.33 -1.84
N GLN A 250 10.01 -9.55 -2.92
CA GLN A 250 10.42 -10.01 -4.25
C GLN A 250 11.85 -10.54 -4.28
N GLN A 251 12.79 -9.94 -3.53
CA GLN A 251 14.19 -10.39 -3.48
C GLN A 251 14.33 -11.79 -2.86
N ILE A 252 13.64 -12.00 -1.73
CA ILE A 252 13.61 -13.26 -0.99
C ILE A 252 12.87 -14.33 -1.81
N THR A 253 11.87 -13.88 -2.56
CA THR A 253 10.85 -14.69 -3.24
C THR A 253 11.18 -14.93 -4.71
N ARG A 254 12.39 -14.56 -5.19
CA ARG A 254 12.90 -14.74 -6.58
C ARG A 254 12.78 -16.18 -7.15
N LYS A 255 12.48 -17.18 -6.31
CA LYS A 255 12.26 -18.59 -6.69
C LYS A 255 10.81 -19.06 -6.66
N THR A 256 9.85 -18.20 -6.32
CA THR A 256 8.44 -18.61 -6.15
C THR A 256 7.60 -18.43 -7.39
N ASP A 257 6.43 -19.07 -7.35
CA ASP A 257 5.40 -18.97 -8.37
C ASP A 257 4.88 -17.53 -8.49
N MET A 258 4.69 -17.07 -9.72
CA MET A 258 4.09 -15.78 -10.06
C MET A 258 2.75 -15.57 -9.36
N LYS A 259 1.92 -16.62 -9.28
CA LYS A 259 0.60 -16.53 -8.63
C LYS A 259 0.73 -16.30 -7.12
N GLU A 260 1.71 -16.94 -6.47
CA GLU A 260 1.98 -16.76 -5.04
C GLU A 260 2.39 -15.33 -4.72
N PHE A 261 3.23 -14.77 -5.58
CA PHE A 261 3.69 -13.39 -5.45
C PHE A 261 2.54 -12.40 -5.57
N LEU A 262 1.57 -12.63 -6.48
CA LEU A 262 0.40 -11.77 -6.62
C LEU A 262 -0.52 -11.83 -5.40
N VAL A 263 -0.77 -13.03 -4.86
CA VAL A 263 -1.49 -13.19 -3.58
C VAL A 263 -0.76 -12.44 -2.46
N SER A 264 0.56 -12.58 -2.39
CA SER A 264 1.36 -11.89 -1.38
C SER A 264 1.29 -10.37 -1.52
N ILE A 265 1.45 -9.81 -2.72
CA ILE A 265 1.37 -8.35 -2.93
C ILE A 265 -0.01 -7.81 -2.54
N GLY A 266 -1.08 -8.47 -2.97
CA GLY A 266 -2.45 -8.04 -2.64
C GLY A 266 -2.68 -8.01 -1.12
N GLY A 267 -2.15 -9.02 -0.43
CA GLY A 267 -2.17 -9.08 1.02
C GLY A 267 -1.27 -8.04 1.70
N ILE A 268 -0.07 -7.74 1.18
CA ILE A 268 0.91 -6.83 1.82
C ILE A 268 0.33 -5.44 1.98
N ASN A 269 -0.32 -4.91 0.95
CA ASN A 269 -0.89 -3.56 0.99
C ASN A 269 -1.95 -3.45 2.09
N THR A 270 -2.88 -4.41 2.10
CA THR A 270 -3.94 -4.53 3.10
C THR A 270 -3.38 -4.77 4.51
N ALA A 271 -2.41 -5.68 4.66
CA ALA A 271 -1.75 -5.97 5.93
C ALA A 271 -1.09 -4.72 6.48
N THR A 272 -0.32 -4.00 5.66
CA THR A 272 0.41 -2.79 6.06
C THR A 272 -0.58 -1.74 6.59
N ALA A 273 -1.66 -1.47 5.85
CA ALA A 273 -2.66 -0.50 6.28
C ALA A 273 -3.29 -0.85 7.64
N ILE A 274 -3.67 -2.11 7.84
CA ILE A 274 -4.28 -2.56 9.10
C ILE A 274 -3.25 -2.55 10.24
N PHE A 275 -2.03 -3.04 10.01
CA PHE A 275 -0.96 -3.04 11.00
C PHE A 275 -0.57 -1.62 11.42
N SER A 276 -0.51 -0.67 10.50
CA SER A 276 -0.24 0.73 10.84
C SER A 276 -1.33 1.34 11.72
N LEU A 277 -2.60 1.02 11.49
CA LEU A 277 -3.70 1.49 12.34
C LEU A 277 -3.68 0.84 13.74
N VAL A 278 -3.32 -0.44 13.83
CA VAL A 278 -3.16 -1.11 15.14
C VAL A 278 -1.90 -0.65 15.86
N ALA A 279 -0.80 -0.41 15.14
CA ALA A 279 0.41 0.18 15.69
C ALA A 279 0.10 1.55 16.31
N LEU A 280 -0.61 2.42 15.58
CA LEU A 280 -1.07 3.72 16.09
C LEU A 280 -1.92 3.56 17.36
N TYR A 281 -2.82 2.59 17.41
CA TYR A 281 -3.66 2.35 18.59
C TYR A 281 -2.87 1.82 19.80
N THR A 282 -1.86 0.98 19.57
CA THR A 282 -1.17 0.22 20.64
C THR A 282 0.13 0.85 21.13
N ILE A 283 0.81 1.61 20.26
CA ILE A 283 2.11 2.22 20.55
C ILE A 283 1.96 3.73 20.83
N GLY A 284 0.99 4.39 20.19
CA GLY A 284 0.82 5.86 20.22
C GLY A 284 1.51 6.51 19.04
#